data_AF-A0A431M7Y5-F1
#
_entry.id   AF-A0A431M7Y5-F1
#
_cell.length_a   1.000
_cell.length_b   1.000
_cell.length_c   1.000
_cell.angle_alpha   90.00
_cell.angle_beta   90.00
_cell.angle_gamma   90.00
#
_symmetry.space_group_name_H-M   'P 1'
#
loop_
_entity.id
_entity.type
_entity.pdbx_description
1 polymer ?
#
loop_
_entity_poly.entity_id
_entity_poly.type
_entity_poly.pdbx_seq_one_letter_code
_entity_poly.pdbx_strand_id
1 'polypeptide(L)'
;MKKLAFVLLAATLALASQATLAASEAQKAQQEKMKGCNAEAKTKDLKGDDRKSFMKGCLGGGAADKGEAKAAPNAQCEEKAVGKNGKQLAGAAKATFMKKCEADATATK
;
A
#
# COMPACT_ATOMS: atom_id res chain seq x y z
N MET A 1 52.60 28.14 -15.29
CA MET A 1 52.10 28.22 -16.69
C MET A 1 51.67 26.88 -17.31
N LYS A 2 51.76 25.73 -16.59
CA LYS A 2 51.26 24.42 -17.06
C LYS A 2 49.88 24.02 -16.51
N LYS A 3 49.27 24.86 -15.66
CA LYS A 3 47.97 24.58 -14.99
C LYS A 3 46.78 25.28 -15.65
N LEU A 4 47.01 25.98 -16.76
CA LEU A 4 45.97 26.67 -17.55
C LEU A 4 45.51 25.88 -18.78
N ALA A 5 46.09 24.70 -19.04
CA ALA A 5 45.70 23.82 -20.15
C ALA A 5 44.69 22.73 -19.76
N PHE A 6 44.35 22.58 -18.48
CA PHE A 6 43.44 21.52 -18.00
C PHE A 6 41.98 21.98 -17.83
N VAL A 7 41.69 23.27 -18.04
CA VAL A 7 40.35 23.87 -17.81
C VAL A 7 39.58 24.09 -19.13
N LEU A 8 40.17 23.78 -20.29
CA LEU A 8 39.60 24.09 -21.61
C LEU A 8 39.28 22.84 -22.46
N LEU A 9 39.13 21.68 -21.83
CA LEU A 9 38.66 20.43 -22.45
C LEU A 9 37.46 19.82 -21.69
N ALA A 10 36.58 20.68 -21.15
CA ALA A 10 35.36 20.26 -20.47
C ALA A 10 34.14 21.11 -20.88
N ALA A 11 34.18 21.74 -22.07
CA ALA A 11 33.19 22.71 -22.52
C ALA A 11 32.41 22.31 -23.79
N THR A 12 32.58 21.11 -24.36
CA THR A 12 31.98 20.77 -25.68
C THR A 12 31.51 19.33 -25.83
N LEU A 13 31.03 18.66 -24.77
CA LEU A 13 30.26 17.42 -24.94
C LEU A 13 28.88 17.53 -24.30
N ALA A 14 27.92 17.78 -25.18
CA ALA A 14 26.49 17.51 -25.06
C ALA A 14 25.66 18.42 -24.12
N LEU A 15 25.18 19.53 -24.70
CA LEU A 15 23.76 19.86 -24.64
C LEU A 15 22.95 18.65 -25.17
N ALA A 16 22.62 17.66 -24.33
CA ALA A 16 21.59 16.66 -24.65
C ALA A 16 21.12 15.79 -23.45
N SER A 17 21.22 16.25 -22.20
CA SER A 17 20.68 15.46 -21.07
C SER A 17 20.04 16.30 -19.97
N GLN A 18 19.50 17.48 -20.30
CA GLN A 18 18.45 18.09 -19.47
C GLN A 18 17.10 17.48 -19.85
N ALA A 19 17.02 16.14 -19.78
CA ALA A 19 15.76 15.49 -19.52
C ALA A 19 15.46 15.83 -18.06
N THR A 20 14.58 16.81 -17.88
CA THR A 20 13.78 16.98 -16.68
C THR A 20 13.57 15.65 -16.00
N LEU A 21 14.03 15.52 -14.76
CA LEU A 21 13.53 14.52 -13.82
C LEU A 21 12.05 14.86 -13.55
N ALA A 22 11.20 14.71 -14.56
CA ALA A 22 9.79 14.57 -14.36
C ALA A 22 9.65 13.23 -13.63
N ALA A 23 9.49 13.30 -12.30
CA ALA A 23 9.07 12.17 -11.51
C ALA A 23 7.93 11.49 -12.26
N SER A 24 8.19 10.27 -12.73
CA SER A 24 7.22 9.50 -13.52
C SER A 24 5.87 9.52 -12.80
N GLU A 25 4.77 9.50 -13.54
CA GLU A 25 3.43 9.44 -12.93
C GLU A 25 3.31 8.29 -11.92
N ALA A 26 4.04 7.19 -12.14
CA ALA A 26 4.15 6.09 -11.18
C ALA A 26 4.83 6.50 -9.84
N GLN A 27 5.85 7.37 -9.90
CA GLN A 27 6.49 7.92 -8.70
C GLN A 27 5.57 8.90 -7.97
N LYS A 28 4.82 9.74 -8.70
CA LYS A 28 3.79 10.61 -8.10
C LYS A 28 2.69 9.78 -7.43
N ALA A 29 2.20 8.73 -8.09
CA ALA A 29 1.19 7.83 -7.52
C ALA A 29 1.68 7.14 -6.24
N GLN A 30 2.95 6.73 -6.18
CA GLN A 30 3.53 6.12 -4.99
C GLN A 30 3.72 7.13 -3.84
N GLN A 31 4.10 8.37 -4.14
CA GLN A 31 4.20 9.45 -3.15
C GLN A 31 2.85 9.81 -2.53
N GLU A 32 1.81 9.98 -3.35
CA GLU A 32 0.46 10.27 -2.86
C GLU A 32 -0.10 9.13 -2.03
N LYS A 33 0.13 7.87 -2.47
CA LYS A 33 -0.23 6.68 -1.69
C LYS A 33 0.46 6.65 -0.32
N MET A 34 1.74 7.00 -0.25
CA MET A 34 2.46 7.04 1.02
C MET A 34 1.92 8.13 1.97
N LYS A 35 1.53 9.30 1.45
CA LYS A 35 0.89 10.35 2.25
C LYS A 35 -0.46 9.89 2.80
N GLY A 36 -1.28 9.24 1.96
CA GLY A 36 -2.56 8.66 2.36
C GLY A 36 -2.41 7.62 3.48
N CYS A 37 -1.51 6.65 3.31
CA CYS A 37 -1.22 5.64 4.33
C CYS A 37 -0.76 6.29 5.66
N ASN A 38 0.06 7.33 5.62
CA ASN A 38 0.50 8.00 6.83
C ASN A 38 -0.62 8.80 7.52
N ALA A 39 -1.52 9.42 6.75
CA ALA A 39 -2.68 10.11 7.29
C ALA A 39 -3.65 9.13 7.95
N GLU A 40 -3.98 8.03 7.28
CA GLU A 40 -4.85 6.98 7.83
C GLU A 40 -4.26 6.34 9.09
N ALA A 41 -2.95 6.07 9.11
CA ALA A 41 -2.28 5.55 10.30
C ALA A 41 -2.39 6.52 11.50
N LYS A 42 -2.31 7.83 11.25
CA LYS A 42 -2.48 8.86 12.28
C LYS A 42 -3.93 8.98 12.74
N THR A 43 -4.90 8.98 11.83
CA THR A 43 -6.33 9.00 12.16
C THR A 43 -6.74 7.77 12.98
N LYS A 44 -6.10 6.62 12.71
CA LYS A 44 -6.27 5.38 13.49
C LYS A 44 -5.37 5.30 14.73
N ASP A 45 -4.62 6.37 15.02
CA ASP A 45 -3.69 6.51 16.14
C ASP A 45 -2.69 5.35 16.31
N LEU A 46 -2.36 4.68 15.19
CA LEU A 46 -1.52 3.49 15.15
C LEU A 46 -0.07 3.85 15.49
N LYS A 47 0.52 3.09 16.41
CA LYS A 47 1.90 3.27 16.88
C LYS A 47 2.61 1.92 16.89
N GLY A 48 3.94 1.96 16.92
CA GLY A 48 4.76 0.76 17.03
C GLY A 48 4.51 -0.25 15.89
N ASP A 49 4.28 -1.50 16.28
CA ASP A 49 4.13 -2.62 15.34
C ASP A 49 2.87 -2.51 14.47
N ASP A 50 1.77 -2.00 15.04
CA ASP A 50 0.49 -1.85 14.33
C ASP A 50 0.61 -0.90 13.14
N ARG A 51 1.34 0.21 13.30
CA ARG A 51 1.61 1.13 12.20
C ARG A 51 2.46 0.47 11.11
N LYS A 52 3.44 -0.35 11.49
CA LYS A 52 4.31 -1.04 10.53
C LYS A 52 3.51 -2.05 9.70
N SER A 53 2.68 -2.86 10.35
CA SER A 53 1.78 -3.81 9.68
C SER A 53 0.80 -3.09 8.76
N PHE A 54 0.17 -2.01 9.25
CA PHE A 54 -0.73 -1.19 8.44
C PHE A 54 -0.02 -0.60 7.21
N MET A 55 1.18 -0.03 7.39
CA MET A 55 1.92 0.60 6.28
C MET A 55 2.38 -0.43 5.24
N LYS A 56 2.74 -1.65 5.66
CA LYS A 56 3.07 -2.75 4.75
C LYS A 56 1.86 -3.22 3.95
N GLY A 57 0.69 -3.29 4.58
CA GLY A 57 -0.57 -3.60 3.89
C GLY A 57 -1.00 -2.47 2.95
N CYS A 58 -0.89 -1.22 3.40
CA CYS A 58 -1.27 -0.06 2.62
C CYS A 58 -0.37 0.14 1.39
N LEU A 59 0.94 -0.05 1.52
CA LEU A 59 1.91 0.12 0.41
C LEU A 59 2.07 -1.12 -0.48
N GLY A 60 1.65 -2.31 -0.03
CA GLY A 60 1.77 -3.56 -0.78
C GLY A 60 0.67 -3.76 -1.82
N GLY A 61 0.99 -3.58 -3.10
CA GLY A 61 0.14 -3.93 -4.24
C GLY A 61 -0.93 -2.89 -4.58
N GLY A 62 -0.89 -2.33 -5.79
CA GLY A 62 -1.75 -1.22 -6.21
C GLY A 62 -3.15 -1.65 -6.64
N ALA A 63 -4.18 -1.08 -5.99
CA ALA A 63 -5.30 -0.32 -6.57
C ALA A 63 -6.45 -0.28 -5.56
N ALA A 64 -6.74 0.90 -4.99
CA ALA A 64 -8.08 1.32 -4.57
C ALA A 64 -8.00 2.77 -4.07
N ASP A 65 -8.41 3.65 -4.96
CA ASP A 65 -8.87 5.01 -4.74
C ASP A 65 -10.01 5.03 -3.69
N LYS A 66 -9.96 6.06 -2.82
CA LYS A 66 -11.06 6.64 -2.02
C LYS A 66 -11.83 5.74 -1.05
N GLY A 67 -11.51 5.95 0.23
CA GLY A 67 -12.46 6.67 1.10
C GLY A 67 -13.90 6.19 1.08
N GLU A 68 -14.15 5.02 1.64
CA GLU A 68 -15.18 4.82 2.66
C GLU A 68 -14.93 3.42 3.23
N ALA A 69 -14.60 3.33 4.51
CA ALA A 69 -14.57 2.04 5.21
C ALA A 69 -16.02 1.60 5.48
N LYS A 70 -16.79 1.35 4.42
CA LYS A 70 -17.81 0.31 4.52
C LYS A 70 -17.03 -0.99 4.53
N ALA A 71 -16.89 -1.58 5.71
CA ALA A 71 -16.31 -2.90 5.89
C ALA A 71 -16.77 -3.80 4.75
N ALA A 72 -15.81 -4.32 3.97
CA ALA A 72 -16.10 -5.41 3.07
C ALA A 72 -16.70 -6.52 3.95
N PRO A 73 -17.90 -7.04 3.63
CA PRO A 73 -18.57 -8.03 4.48
C PRO A 73 -17.72 -9.28 4.70
N ASN A 74 -16.70 -9.50 3.85
CA ASN A 74 -15.79 -10.62 3.93
C ASN A 74 -14.65 -10.48 4.95
N ALA A 75 -14.22 -9.25 5.30
CA ALA A 75 -13.13 -9.07 6.24
C ALA A 75 -13.51 -9.52 7.67
N GLN A 76 -14.77 -9.31 8.05
CA GLN A 76 -15.30 -9.79 9.33
C GLN A 76 -15.59 -11.30 9.34
N CYS A 77 -15.90 -11.88 8.18
CA CYS A 77 -16.11 -13.32 8.03
C CYS A 77 -14.82 -14.11 8.14
N GLU A 78 -13.71 -13.53 7.69
CA GLU A 78 -12.40 -14.15 7.75
C GLU A 78 -11.81 -14.17 9.18
N GLU A 79 -12.11 -13.14 9.98
CA GLU A 79 -11.75 -13.08 11.40
C GLU A 79 -12.58 -14.05 12.27
N LYS A 80 -13.86 -14.23 11.93
CA LYS A 80 -14.76 -15.20 12.59
C LYS A 80 -14.48 -16.65 12.19
N ALA A 81 -13.71 -16.90 11.14
CA ALA A 81 -13.37 -18.24 10.64
C ALA A 81 -12.27 -18.90 11.48
N VAL A 82 -12.47 -18.99 12.80
CA VAL A 82 -11.58 -19.68 13.74
C VAL A 82 -12.28 -20.90 14.35
N GLY A 83 -11.59 -22.02 14.41
CA GLY A 83 -12.08 -23.23 15.07
C GLY A 83 -12.00 -23.12 16.59
N LYS A 84 -12.56 -24.11 17.29
CA LYS A 84 -12.59 -24.18 18.77
C LYS A 84 -11.23 -24.10 19.47
N ASN A 85 -10.14 -24.28 18.71
CA ASN A 85 -8.76 -24.20 19.18
C ASN A 85 -8.10 -22.83 18.90
N GLY A 86 -8.88 -21.81 18.51
CA GLY A 86 -8.35 -20.49 18.11
C GLY A 86 -7.56 -20.49 16.80
N LYS A 87 -7.46 -21.64 16.11
CA LYS A 87 -6.77 -21.77 14.83
C LYS A 87 -7.72 -21.39 13.68
N GLN A 88 -7.22 -20.60 12.74
CA GLN A 88 -7.95 -20.28 11.52
C GLN A 88 -8.38 -21.56 10.80
N LEU A 89 -9.64 -21.61 10.39
CA LEU A 89 -10.16 -22.67 9.53
C LEU A 89 -9.41 -22.61 8.20
N ALA A 90 -9.06 -23.77 7.65
CA ALA A 90 -8.37 -23.88 6.36
C ALA A 90 -9.11 -24.84 5.44
N GLY A 91 -8.87 -24.72 4.13
CA GLY A 91 -9.46 -25.60 3.12
C GLY A 91 -10.99 -25.54 3.09
N ALA A 92 -11.63 -26.69 2.87
CA ALA A 92 -13.08 -26.80 2.69
C ALA A 92 -13.88 -26.22 3.87
N ALA A 93 -13.37 -26.34 5.11
CA ALA A 93 -14.04 -25.82 6.30
C ALA A 93 -14.13 -24.27 6.29
N LYS A 94 -13.07 -23.59 5.83
CA LYS A 94 -13.08 -22.13 5.67
C LYS A 94 -14.04 -21.70 4.56
N ALA A 95 -14.05 -22.42 3.43
CA ALA A 95 -14.91 -22.11 2.29
C ALA A 95 -16.41 -22.21 2.62
N THR A 96 -16.82 -23.26 3.35
CA THR A 96 -18.22 -23.43 3.78
C THR A 96 -18.61 -22.39 4.85
N PHE A 97 -17.70 -22.07 5.77
CA PHE A 97 -17.92 -21.04 6.79
C PHE A 97 -18.05 -19.65 6.17
N MET A 98 -17.18 -19.29 5.22
CA MET A 98 -17.24 -18.02 4.50
C MET A 98 -18.55 -17.87 3.72
N LYS A 99 -18.97 -18.89 2.96
CA LYS A 99 -20.25 -18.85 2.23
C LYS A 99 -21.47 -18.61 3.14
N LYS A 100 -21.46 -19.20 4.35
CA LYS A 100 -22.53 -19.02 5.34
C LYS A 100 -22.46 -17.64 5.99
N CYS A 101 -21.26 -17.17 6.31
CA CYS A 101 -21.04 -15.87 6.93
C CYS A 101 -21.38 -14.71 5.98
N GLU A 102 -21.03 -14.81 4.70
CA GLU A 102 -21.42 -13.84 3.67
C GLU A 102 -22.95 -13.75 3.52
N ALA A 103 -23.65 -14.90 3.59
CA ALA A 103 -25.10 -14.92 3.56
C ALA A 103 -25.74 -14.27 4.81
N ASP A 104 -25.19 -14.53 6.01
CA ASP A 104 -25.66 -13.95 7.27
C ASP A 104 -25.41 -12.42 7.34
N ALA A 105 -24.27 -11.98 6.80
CA ALA A 105 -23.93 -10.56 6.67
C ALA A 105 -24.89 -9.78 5.76
N THR A 106 -25.57 -10.45 4.82
CA THR A 106 -26.61 -9.85 3.97
C THR A 106 -28.01 -9.91 4.56
N ALA A 107 -28.26 -10.76 5.56
CA ALA A 107 -29.56 -10.96 6.19
C ALA A 107 -29.87 -9.96 7.33
N THR A 108 -28.87 -9.20 7.79
CA THR A 108 -29.01 -8.27 8.92
C THR A 108 -29.03 -6.80 8.47
N LYS A 109 -29.61 -6.52 7.30
CA LYS A 109 -29.80 -5.15 6.79
C LYS A 109 -31.27 -4.81 6.68
#